data_AF-A0A8J8BIK8-F1
#
_entry.id   AF-A0A8J8BIK8-F1
#
_cell.length_a   1.000
_cell.length_b   1.000
_cell.length_c   1.000
_cell.angle_alpha   90.00
_cell.angle_beta   90.00
_cell.angle_gamma   90.00
#
_symmetry.space_group_name_H-M   'P 1'
#
loop_
_entity.id
_entity.type
_entity.pdbx_description
1 polymer ?
#
loop_
_entity_poly.entity_id
_entity_poly.type
_entity_poly.pdbx_seq_one_letter_code
_entity_poly.pdbx_strand_id
1 'polypeptide(L)' 'MNDTHTAYTLPSSVTSVELPGKTVHIVGTAHVSHASVRDVQQAISLTQPDTVCVELCPSRHQAMTQPEDWK' A
#
# COMPACT_ATOMS: atom_id res chain seq x y z
N MET A 1 1.43 -33.48 4.15
CA MET A 1 0.65 -33.19 5.39
C MET A 1 1.70 -32.99 6.47
N ASN A 2 1.92 -31.84 7.08
CA ASN A 2 1.16 -30.59 7.16
C ASN A 2 2.15 -29.48 7.62
N ASP A 3 1.72 -28.22 7.48
CA ASP A 3 2.24 -27.04 8.21
C ASP A 3 3.56 -26.39 7.76
N THR A 4 3.61 -25.91 6.50
CA THR A 4 4.49 -24.78 6.20
C THR A 4 3.87 -23.53 6.80
N HIS A 5 4.31 -23.17 8.01
CA HIS A 5 4.11 -21.85 8.60
C HIS A 5 4.71 -20.81 7.62
N THR A 6 3.89 -20.29 6.71
CA THR A 6 4.27 -19.12 5.92
C THR A 6 4.28 -17.97 6.91
N ALA A 7 5.48 -17.66 7.39
CA ALA A 7 5.71 -16.55 8.30
C ALA A 7 4.97 -15.32 7.77
N TYR A 8 4.21 -14.68 8.65
CA TYR A 8 3.48 -13.42 8.44
C TYR A 8 4.47 -12.27 8.19
N THR A 9 5.24 -12.36 7.11
CA THR A 9 6.26 -11.38 6.76
C THR A 9 5.67 -10.39 5.77
N LEU A 10 5.94 -9.12 6.01
CA LEU A 10 5.56 -8.07 5.06
C LEU A 10 6.20 -8.32 3.69
N PRO A 11 5.54 -7.94 2.58
CA PRO A 11 6.14 -8.01 1.26
C PRO A 11 7.50 -7.31 1.23
N SER A 12 8.43 -7.79 0.40
CA SER A 12 9.76 -7.18 0.25
C SER A 12 9.72 -5.76 -0.33
N SER A 13 8.60 -5.37 -0.93
CA SER A 13 8.30 -4.01 -1.39
C SER A 13 7.96 -3.05 -0.25
N VAL A 14 7.85 -3.53 1.00
CA VAL A 14 7.55 -2.70 2.17
C VAL A 14 8.83 -2.29 2.88
N THR A 15 8.98 -0.98 3.12
CA THR A 15 9.98 -0.42 4.02
C THR A 15 9.28 0.19 5.24
N SER A 16 9.70 -0.21 6.44
CA SER A 16 9.17 0.31 7.70
C SER A 16 10.09 1.39 8.26
N VAL A 17 9.50 2.49 8.72
CA VAL A 17 10.20 3.60 9.38
C VAL A 17 9.56 3.84 10.74
N GLU A 18 10.35 3.72 11.80
CA GLU A 18 9.92 4.00 13.17
C GLU A 18 10.05 5.49 13.48
N LEU A 19 8.98 6.09 13.97
CA LEU A 19 8.93 7.47 14.43
C LEU A 19 8.38 7.51 15.86
N PRO A 20 8.61 8.60 16.62
CA PRO A 20 8.02 8.74 17.95
C PRO A 20 6.49 8.62 17.89
N GLY A 21 5.96 7.55 18.49
CA GLY A 21 4.52 7.29 18.59
C GLY A 21 3.84 6.93 17.26
N LYS A 22 4.56 6.45 16.25
CA LYS A 22 3.97 5.81 15.06
C LYS A 22 5.00 5.02 14.26
N THR A 23 4.53 3.99 13.57
CA THR A 23 5.29 3.28 12.54
C THR A 23 4.70 3.64 11.19
N VAL A 24 5.57 3.95 10.22
CA VAL A 24 5.16 4.24 8.84
C VAL A 24 5.64 3.11 7.94
N HIS A 25 4.70 2.45 7.26
CA HIS A 25 4.99 1.43 6.25
C HIS A 25 4.86 2.04 4.85
N ILE A 26 5.96 2.09 4.12
CA ILE A 26 6.03 2.59 2.74
C ILE A 26 6.03 1.40 1.80
N VAL A 27 5.03 1.30 0.93
CA VAL A 27 4.89 0.22 -0.04
C VAL A 27 5.28 0.71 -1.42
N GLY A 28 6.39 0.21 -1.96
CA GLY A 28 6.82 0.52 -3.32
C GLY A 28 5.89 -0.14 -4.34
N THR A 29 5.35 0.64 -5.28
CA THR A 29 4.48 0.13 -6.36
C THR A 29 5.08 0.41 -7.73
N ALA A 30 4.75 -0.44 -8.71
CA ALA A 30 5.11 -0.26 -10.11
C ALA A 30 3.86 -0.01 -10.97
N HIS A 31 4.03 0.70 -12.09
CA HIS A 31 2.93 1.14 -12.95
C HIS A 31 2.13 -0.07 -13.47
N VAL A 32 0.84 -0.16 -13.10
CA VAL A 32 -0.11 -1.20 -13.58
C VAL A 32 0.36 -2.64 -13.23
N SER A 33 0.97 -2.82 -12.06
CA SER A 33 1.43 -4.12 -11.57
C SER A 33 0.41 -4.82 -10.67
N HIS A 34 -0.10 -5.97 -11.10
CA HIS A 34 -0.92 -6.86 -10.26
C HIS A 34 -0.17 -7.34 -9.01
N ALA A 35 1.15 -7.49 -9.11
CA ALA A 35 1.96 -7.83 -7.95
C ALA A 35 1.93 -6.70 -6.91
N SER A 36 2.04 -5.44 -7.34
CA SER A 36 1.93 -4.29 -6.44
C SER A 36 0.56 -4.20 -5.76
N VAL A 37 -0.52 -4.53 -6.48
CA VAL A 37 -1.87 -4.58 -5.87
C VAL A 37 -1.93 -5.64 -4.77
N ARG A 38 -1.39 -6.84 -5.00
CA ARG A 38 -1.36 -7.90 -3.99
C ARG A 38 -0.49 -7.54 -2.78
N ASP A 39 0.67 -6.92 -3.02
CA ASP A 39 1.57 -6.49 -1.96
C ASP A 39 0.90 -5.44 -1.06
N VAL A 40 0.19 -4.47 -1.65
CA VAL A 40 -0.60 -3.47 -0.90
C VAL A 40 -1.69 -4.15 -0.08
N GLN A 41 -2.45 -5.07 -0.68
CA GLN A 41 -3.51 -5.81 0.03
C GLN A 41 -2.96 -6.61 1.21
N GLN A 42 -1.84 -7.29 1.02
CA GLN A 42 -1.17 -8.06 2.07
C GLN A 42 -0.62 -7.13 3.16
N ALA A 43 0.04 -6.03 2.80
CA ALA A 43 0.57 -5.07 3.76
C ALA A 43 -0.55 -4.50 4.65
N ILE A 44 -1.66 -4.04 4.06
CA ILE A 44 -2.82 -3.52 4.81
C ILE A 44 -3.42 -4.58 5.73
N SER A 45 -3.59 -5.81 5.24
CA SER A 45 -4.17 -6.90 6.02
C SER A 45 -3.30 -7.28 7.23
N LEU A 46 -1.98 -7.22 7.06
CA LEU A 46 -1.01 -7.56 8.10
C LEU A 46 -0.81 -6.44 9.13
N THR A 47 -0.77 -5.18 8.70
CA THR A 47 -0.44 -4.05 9.58
C THR A 47 -1.67 -3.37 10.16
N GLN A 48 -2.85 -3.52 9.54
CA GLN A 48 -4.11 -2.88 9.94
C GLN A 48 -3.91 -1.40 10.33
N PRO A 49 -3.41 -0.55 9.41
CA PRO A 49 -3.00 0.79 9.75
C PRO A 49 -4.21 1.69 10.06
N ASP A 50 -4.05 2.60 11.02
CA ASP A 50 -5.08 3.61 11.34
C ASP A 50 -5.33 4.60 10.18
N THR A 51 -4.37 4.73 9.26
CA THR A 51 -4.45 5.69 8.14
C THR A 51 -3.72 5.13 6.92
N VAL A 52 -4.30 5.34 5.73
CA VAL A 52 -3.70 5.02 4.44
C VAL A 52 -3.50 6.29 3.63
N CYS A 53 -2.25 6.58 3.29
CA CYS A 53 -1.89 7.68 2.39
C CYS A 53 -1.65 7.13 0.99
N VAL A 54 -2.28 7.73 -0.02
CA VAL A 54 -2.09 7.34 -1.43
C VAL A 54 -1.36 8.45 -2.16
N GLU A 55 -0.19 8.15 -2.70
CA GLU A 55 0.53 9.07 -3.59
C GLU A 55 -0.10 8.99 -4.98
N LEU A 56 -0.47 10.16 -5.52
CA LEU A 56 -1.06 10.30 -6.84
C LEU A 56 -0.34 11.41 -7.58
N CYS A 57 0.03 11.13 -8.84
CA CYS A 57 0.48 12.18 -9.74
C CYS A 57 -0.63 13.22 -9.96
N PRO A 58 -0.31 14.47 -10.33
CA PRO A 58 -1.28 15.56 -10.42
C PRO A 58 -2.52 15.24 -11.26
N SER A 59 -2.36 14.56 -12.40
CA SER A 59 -3.47 14.14 -13.26
C SER A 59 -4.44 13.16 -12.57
N ARG A 60 -3.92 12.19 -11.81
CA ARG A 60 -4.75 11.23 -11.06
C ARG A 60 -5.42 11.88 -9.86
N HIS A 61 -4.69 12.77 -9.17
CA HIS A 61 -5.26 13.55 -8.09
C HIS A 61 -6.43 14.41 -8.59
N GLN A 62 -6.25 15.10 -9.73
CA GLN A 62 -7.30 15.88 -10.36
C GLN A 62 -8.50 15.00 -10.74
N ALA A 63 -8.28 13.88 -11.42
CA ALA A 63 -9.35 12.96 -11.80
C ALA A 63 -10.13 12.40 -10.59
N MET A 64 -9.47 12.20 -9.43
CA MET A 64 -10.15 11.73 -8.22
C MET A 64 -10.90 12.83 -7.45
N THR A 65 -10.39 14.07 -7.49
CA THR A 65 -10.95 15.19 -6.69
C THR A 65 -11.92 16.06 -7.47
N GLN A 66 -11.85 16.04 -8.80
CA GLN A 66 -12.68 16.79 -9.73
C GLN A 66 -13.37 15.84 -10.72
N PRO A 67 -14.28 14.97 -10.25
CA PRO A 67 -14.98 14.02 -11.09
C PRO A 67 -15.94 14.67 -12.09
N GLU A 68 -16.13 16.00 -12.06
CA GLU A 68 -17.07 16.75 -12.90
C GLU A 68 -16.44 17.23 -14.24
N ASP A 69 -15.11 17.14 -14.39
CA ASP A 69 -14.38 17.63 -15.59
C ASP A 69 -14.36 16.65 -16.78
N TRP A 70 -15.15 15.56 -16.73
CA TRP A 70 -15.34 14.63 -17.86
C TRP A 70 -16.53 14.98 -18.77
N LYS A 71 -17.15 16.16 -18.59
CA LYS A 71 -18.25 16.65 -19.44
C LYS A 71 -17.76 17.30 -20.73
#